data_AF-A0A4Y2H079-F1
#
_entry.id   AF-A0A4Y2H079-F1
#
_cell.length_a   1.000
_cell.length_b   1.000
_cell.length_c   1.000
_cell.angle_alpha   90.00
_cell.angle_beta   90.00
_cell.angle_gamma   90.00
#
_symmetry.space_group_name_H-M   'P 1'
#
loop_
_entity.id
_entity.type
_entity.pdbx_description
1 polymer ?
#
loop_
_entity_poly.entity_id
_entity_poly.type
_entity_poly.pdbx_seq_one_letter_code
_entity_poly.pdbx_strand_id
1 'polypeptide(L)'
;MTEKRIHKLTANAFYSIMKEDTDESVVSLCFDLQQIQQLPKTNIQDAYYLKQFNFYSLSITILDGLNSTFYTWAEELGGKGSTELSSALHCHLKKMDLEGKKTLRLFSDGCIAQNKNNINLQMLLHFLYTTTSSIENILLYFPLRVHSFLPVDRVFGRAEKILRKNVTITTKEQYYELYKKVGDVKISGTDWKLFNTKSLNVYLKNLPFISELKRIVLDKSRESVKVNGFKNYYFEDRSEQSGAKLLKKGINAAIVKSVVLQSLPLSHGISLDLKLMYGEQWQTEPDFNWHKDIITNNLPAGNEETEEVWDCLDEGIGLKI
;
A
#
# COMPACT_ATOMS: atom_id res chain seq x y z
N MET A 1 -25.27 25.30 -1.97
CA MET A 1 -24.31 25.00 -0.87
C MET A 1 -22.91 25.12 -1.47
N THR A 2 -21.97 25.87 -0.89
CA THR A 2 -20.63 26.09 -1.48
C THR A 2 -19.78 24.81 -1.46
N GLU A 3 -18.99 24.56 -2.50
CA GLU A 3 -18.13 23.38 -2.68
C GLU A 3 -17.20 23.15 -1.47
N LYS A 4 -16.55 24.22 -0.98
CA LYS A 4 -15.74 24.20 0.24
C LYS A 4 -16.47 23.68 1.48
N ARG A 5 -17.77 23.99 1.61
CA ARG A 5 -18.60 23.52 2.74
C ARG A 5 -18.89 22.03 2.61
N ILE A 6 -19.18 21.55 1.39
CA ILE A 6 -19.40 20.12 1.11
C ILE A 6 -18.14 19.32 1.41
N HIS A 7 -16.97 19.81 0.99
CA HIS A 7 -15.68 19.15 1.27
C HIS A 7 -15.40 19.04 2.77
N LYS A 8 -15.59 20.12 3.54
CA LYS A 8 -15.44 20.09 5.01
C LYS A 8 -16.41 19.12 5.69
N LEU A 9 -17.68 19.13 5.29
CA LEU A 9 -18.68 18.22 5.85
C LEU A 9 -18.33 16.75 5.56
N THR A 10 -17.84 16.47 4.36
CA THR A 10 -17.47 15.11 3.96
C THR A 10 -16.21 14.63 4.69
N ALA A 11 -15.20 15.50 4.87
CA ALA A 11 -14.04 15.19 5.69
C ALA A 11 -14.44 14.94 7.14
N ASN A 12 -15.32 15.77 7.71
CA ASN A 12 -15.84 15.57 9.06
C ASN A 12 -16.57 14.23 9.19
N ALA A 13 -17.38 13.83 8.20
CA ALA A 13 -18.04 12.53 8.20
C ALA A 13 -17.05 11.36 8.24
N PHE A 14 -15.96 11.44 7.46
CA PHE A 14 -14.88 10.44 7.53
C PHE A 14 -14.25 10.35 8.92
N TYR A 15 -13.95 11.49 9.54
CA TYR A 15 -13.40 11.51 10.90
C TYR A 15 -14.40 11.03 11.96
N SER A 16 -15.68 11.34 11.80
CA SER A 16 -16.73 10.85 12.70
C SER A 16 -16.81 9.32 12.67
N ILE A 17 -16.71 8.72 11.48
CA ILE A 17 -16.58 7.26 11.35
C ILE A 17 -15.31 6.80 12.07
N MET A 18 -14.14 7.36 11.75
CA MET A 18 -12.88 6.91 12.34
C MET A 18 -12.85 6.99 13.88
N LYS A 19 -13.57 7.96 14.47
CA LYS A 19 -13.67 8.18 15.93
C LYS A 19 -14.86 7.47 16.58
N GLU A 20 -15.67 6.77 15.80
CA GLU A 20 -16.82 6.02 16.31
C GLU A 20 -16.36 4.99 17.34
N ASP A 21 -16.96 5.03 18.52
CA ASP A 21 -16.70 4.05 19.57
C ASP A 21 -17.17 2.68 19.08
N THR A 22 -16.25 1.73 19.05
CA THR A 22 -16.53 0.36 18.64
C THR A 22 -16.32 -0.59 19.81
N ASP A 23 -17.12 -1.66 19.85
CA ASP A 23 -16.91 -2.73 20.82
C ASP A 23 -15.63 -3.52 20.55
N GLU A 24 -15.30 -4.42 21.48
CA GLU A 24 -14.08 -5.24 21.42
C GLU A 24 -14.06 -6.25 20.25
N SER A 25 -15.19 -6.51 19.59
CA SER A 25 -15.24 -7.38 18.41
C SER A 25 -14.76 -6.69 17.13
N VAL A 26 -14.50 -5.38 17.20
CA VAL A 26 -14.02 -4.59 16.07
C VAL A 26 -12.54 -4.27 16.24
N VAL A 27 -11.78 -4.41 15.15
CA VAL A 27 -10.40 -3.92 15.05
C VAL A 27 -10.32 -2.92 13.91
N SER A 28 -9.69 -1.77 14.18
CA SER A 28 -9.54 -0.69 13.21
C SER A 28 -8.07 -0.44 12.90
N LEU A 29 -7.71 -0.58 11.63
CA LEU A 29 -6.37 -0.36 11.11
C LEU A 29 -6.36 0.78 10.11
N CYS A 30 -5.28 1.54 10.13
CA CYS A 30 -4.94 2.53 9.13
C CYS A 30 -3.62 2.16 8.47
N PHE A 31 -3.55 2.26 7.16
CA PHE A 31 -2.32 2.00 6.42
C PHE A 31 -2.17 2.92 5.22
N ASP A 32 -0.92 3.20 4.89
CA ASP A 32 -0.54 3.91 3.68
C ASP A 32 0.94 3.67 3.35
N LEU A 33 1.35 4.01 2.13
CA LEU A 33 2.75 3.99 1.72
C LEU A 33 3.36 5.37 1.98
N GLN A 34 4.48 5.41 2.69
CA GLN A 34 5.22 6.66 2.88
C GLN A 34 5.71 7.20 1.55
N GLN A 35 5.95 8.52 1.48
CA GLN A 35 6.77 9.11 0.43
C GLN A 35 8.08 8.31 0.26
N ILE A 36 8.45 8.08 -0.99
CA ILE A 36 9.65 7.33 -1.37
C ILE A 36 10.88 7.95 -0.70
N GLN A 37 11.68 7.11 -0.05
CA GLN A 37 12.95 7.52 0.53
C GLN A 37 14.08 7.18 -0.45
N GLN A 38 15.04 8.09 -0.58
CA GLN A 38 16.21 7.87 -1.43
C GLN A 38 17.22 6.95 -0.73
N LEU A 39 17.76 5.99 -1.46
CA LEU A 39 18.80 5.09 -1.00
C LEU A 39 19.86 5.00 -2.10
N PRO A 40 21.08 5.51 -1.90
CA PRO A 40 21.57 6.29 -0.76
C PRO A 40 20.83 7.64 -0.62
N LYS A 41 20.71 8.14 0.61
CA LYS A 41 20.37 9.53 0.92
C LYS A 41 21.66 10.30 1.21
N THR A 42 21.83 11.46 0.59
CA THR A 42 22.99 12.32 0.80
C THR A 42 22.60 13.80 0.73
N ASN A 43 23.39 14.66 1.38
CA ASN A 43 23.27 16.11 1.32
C ASN A 43 24.11 16.76 0.21
N ILE A 44 24.82 15.96 -0.59
CA ILE A 44 25.59 16.44 -1.75
C ILE A 44 24.61 16.82 -2.86
N GLN A 45 24.65 18.09 -3.28
CA GLN A 45 23.70 18.64 -4.25
C GLN A 45 23.81 17.97 -5.63
N ASP A 46 25.00 17.56 -6.04
CA ASP A 46 25.22 16.86 -7.32
C ASP A 46 24.54 15.49 -7.38
N ALA A 47 24.39 14.83 -6.22
CA ALA A 47 23.70 13.54 -6.14
C ALA A 47 22.19 13.63 -6.40
N TYR A 48 21.60 14.84 -6.36
CA TYR A 48 20.22 15.09 -6.75
C TYR A 48 19.97 14.81 -8.24
N TYR A 49 20.98 15.00 -9.09
CA TYR A 49 20.89 14.77 -10.53
C TYR A 49 21.12 13.30 -10.91
N LEU A 50 21.30 12.42 -9.92
CA LEU A 50 21.71 11.05 -10.12
C LEU A 50 20.64 10.09 -9.63
N LYS A 51 20.44 9.00 -10.38
CA LYS A 51 19.37 8.05 -10.11
C LYS A 51 19.70 7.19 -8.89
N GLN A 52 19.10 7.49 -7.75
CA GLN A 52 19.22 6.74 -6.50
C GLN A 52 18.20 5.60 -6.45
N PHE A 53 18.50 4.52 -5.72
CA PHE A 53 17.50 3.49 -5.44
C PHE A 53 16.38 4.06 -4.58
N ASN A 54 15.19 3.53 -4.79
CA ASN A 54 14.06 3.85 -3.96
C ASN A 54 13.96 2.87 -2.78
N PHE A 55 13.80 3.41 -1.58
CA PHE A 55 13.44 2.68 -0.38
C PHE A 55 11.98 2.96 -0.04
N TYR A 56 11.22 1.89 0.14
CA TYR A 56 9.78 1.91 0.36
C TYR A 56 9.46 1.46 1.78
N SER A 57 8.48 2.13 2.39
CA SER A 57 7.99 1.82 3.73
C SER A 57 6.48 1.96 3.76
N LEU A 58 5.77 0.83 3.81
CA LEU A 58 4.34 0.77 4.09
C LEU A 58 4.16 0.71 5.61
N SER A 59 3.37 1.60 6.18
CA SER A 59 3.04 1.54 7.60
C SER A 59 1.61 1.07 7.80
N ILE A 60 1.42 0.15 8.73
CA ILE A 60 0.13 -0.33 9.20
C ILE A 60 0.06 -0.08 10.71
N THR A 61 -0.97 0.63 11.16
CA THR A 61 -1.12 1.03 12.56
C THR A 61 -2.57 0.92 13.00
N ILE A 62 -2.80 0.71 14.29
CA ILE A 62 -4.10 1.02 14.90
C ILE A 62 -4.32 2.55 14.91
N LEU A 63 -5.57 2.99 15.11
CA LEU A 63 -5.97 4.40 14.92
C LEU A 63 -5.30 5.39 15.89
N ASP A 64 -4.71 4.94 17.00
CA ASP A 64 -3.95 5.80 17.91
C ASP A 64 -2.63 6.30 17.28
N GLY A 65 -2.12 5.60 16.26
CA GLY A 65 -0.86 5.92 15.59
C GLY A 65 0.39 5.69 16.46
N LEU A 66 0.28 4.99 17.60
CA LEU A 66 1.37 4.73 18.53
C LEU A 66 2.11 3.44 18.16
N ASN A 67 1.36 2.37 17.88
CA ASN A 67 1.88 1.04 17.56
C ASN A 67 1.80 0.77 16.05
N SER A 68 2.80 1.25 15.31
CA SER A 68 2.92 1.03 13.88
C SER A 68 3.87 -0.11 13.54
N THR A 69 3.51 -0.92 12.55
CA THR A 69 4.41 -1.88 11.90
C THR A 69 4.75 -1.38 10.51
N PHE A 70 6.04 -1.24 10.21
CA PHE A 70 6.56 -0.89 8.91
C PHE A 70 6.91 -2.16 8.12
N TYR A 71 6.39 -2.28 6.91
CA TYR A 71 6.81 -3.26 5.92
C TYR A 71 7.71 -2.55 4.93
N THR A 72 8.99 -2.93 4.93
CA THR A 72 10.03 -2.22 4.17
C THR A 72 10.65 -3.11 3.11
N TRP A 73 10.93 -2.50 1.96
CA TRP A 73 11.68 -3.11 0.86
C TRP A 73 12.34 -1.99 0.05
N ALA A 74 13.37 -2.35 -0.72
CA ALA A 74 13.99 -1.43 -1.65
C ALA A 74 13.69 -1.86 -3.09
N GLU A 75 13.93 -0.96 -4.03
CA GLU A 75 13.57 -1.09 -5.43
C GLU A 75 14.05 -2.38 -6.06
N GLU A 76 15.24 -2.88 -5.71
CA GLU A 76 15.76 -4.14 -6.23
C GLU A 76 14.88 -5.36 -5.88
N LEU A 77 14.11 -5.27 -4.79
CA LEU A 77 13.30 -6.37 -4.28
C LEU A 77 11.87 -6.34 -4.83
N GLY A 78 11.38 -5.19 -5.27
CA GLY A 78 10.00 -5.01 -5.72
C GLY A 78 9.66 -3.56 -6.06
N GLY A 79 8.56 -3.38 -6.79
CA GLY A 79 8.09 -2.06 -7.21
C GLY A 79 7.36 -1.31 -6.08
N LYS A 80 6.61 -0.26 -6.43
CA LYS A 80 5.81 0.55 -5.49
C LYS A 80 4.29 0.35 -5.65
N GLY A 81 3.90 -0.79 -6.20
CA GLY A 81 2.55 -1.03 -6.70
C GLY A 81 1.63 -1.74 -5.71
N SER A 82 0.40 -1.96 -6.17
CA SER A 82 -0.62 -2.69 -5.42
C SER A 82 -0.23 -4.13 -5.07
N THR A 83 0.66 -4.78 -5.81
CA THR A 83 1.14 -6.13 -5.47
C THR A 83 1.92 -6.13 -4.16
N GLU A 84 2.84 -5.19 -3.99
CA GLU A 84 3.66 -5.06 -2.78
C GLU A 84 2.78 -4.70 -1.57
N LEU A 85 1.88 -3.73 -1.75
CA LEU A 85 0.96 -3.31 -0.69
C LEU A 85 -0.01 -4.44 -0.28
N SER A 86 -0.63 -5.12 -1.24
CA SER A 86 -1.53 -6.25 -0.96
C SER A 86 -0.79 -7.40 -0.27
N SER A 87 0.45 -7.68 -0.65
CA SER A 87 1.27 -8.74 -0.03
C SER A 87 1.61 -8.41 1.41
N ALA A 88 2.04 -7.18 1.69
CA ALA A 88 2.35 -6.71 3.03
C ALA A 88 1.09 -6.71 3.93
N LEU A 89 -0.04 -6.18 3.43
CA LEU A 89 -1.31 -6.21 4.15
C LEU A 89 -1.78 -7.65 4.42
N HIS A 90 -1.67 -8.55 3.45
CA HIS A 90 -1.97 -9.96 3.64
C HIS A 90 -1.10 -10.60 4.74
N CYS A 91 0.21 -10.34 4.71
CA CYS A 91 1.14 -10.81 5.75
C CYS A 91 0.77 -10.30 7.13
N HIS A 92 0.39 -9.02 7.23
CA HIS A 92 -0.02 -8.39 8.47
C HIS A 92 -1.27 -9.06 9.03
N LEU A 93 -2.34 -9.12 8.25
CA LEU A 93 -3.62 -9.69 8.68
C LEU A 93 -3.53 -11.17 9.06
N LYS A 94 -2.66 -11.95 8.40
CA LYS A 94 -2.41 -13.37 8.75
C LYS A 94 -1.65 -13.55 10.06
N LYS A 95 -0.85 -12.57 10.50
CA LYS A 95 -0.03 -12.63 11.72
C LYS A 95 -0.68 -11.94 12.92
N MET A 96 -1.68 -11.10 12.69
CA MET A 96 -2.42 -10.45 13.76
C MET A 96 -3.20 -11.46 14.59
N ASP A 97 -3.26 -11.19 15.90
CA ASP A 97 -4.24 -11.83 16.76
C ASP A 97 -5.62 -11.22 16.49
N LEU A 98 -6.53 -12.06 15.98
CA LEU A 98 -7.89 -11.71 15.63
C LEU A 98 -8.90 -12.54 16.44
N GLU A 99 -8.47 -13.12 17.57
CA GLU A 99 -9.36 -13.83 18.47
C GLU A 99 -10.48 -12.92 18.99
N GLY A 100 -11.72 -13.42 18.95
CA GLY A 100 -12.91 -12.66 19.34
C GLY A 100 -13.30 -11.52 18.39
N LYS A 101 -12.51 -11.23 17.34
CA LYS A 101 -12.80 -10.15 16.38
C LYS A 101 -13.73 -10.65 15.29
N LYS A 102 -14.76 -9.86 14.99
CA LYS A 102 -15.75 -10.11 13.92
C LYS A 102 -15.65 -9.12 12.76
N THR A 103 -15.19 -7.90 13.04
CA THR A 103 -15.18 -6.83 12.05
C THR A 103 -13.81 -6.16 11.97
N LEU A 104 -13.29 -6.06 10.75
CA LEU A 104 -12.06 -5.35 10.43
C LEU A 104 -12.41 -4.04 9.72
N ARG A 105 -12.05 -2.91 10.30
CA ARG A 105 -12.16 -1.58 9.67
C ARG A 105 -10.79 -1.18 9.13
N LEU A 106 -10.72 -0.90 7.85
CA LEU A 106 -9.51 -0.55 7.10
C LEU A 106 -9.64 0.86 6.57
N PHE A 107 -8.74 1.74 6.99
CA PHE A 107 -8.64 3.13 6.56
C PHE A 107 -7.36 3.31 5.75
N SER A 108 -7.47 3.71 4.49
CA SER A 108 -6.33 3.98 3.64
C SER A 108 -6.61 5.13 2.71
N ASP A 109 -5.57 5.69 2.11
CA ASP A 109 -5.73 6.71 1.09
C ASP A 109 -6.51 6.17 -0.14
N GLY A 110 -6.97 7.09 -0.98
CA GLY A 110 -7.71 6.78 -2.21
C GLY A 110 -6.83 6.58 -3.45
N CYS A 111 -5.54 6.27 -3.31
CA CYS A 111 -4.64 6.10 -4.45
C CYS A 111 -4.97 4.83 -5.22
N ILE A 112 -5.38 4.98 -6.49
CA ILE A 112 -5.81 3.84 -7.33
C ILE A 112 -4.63 2.89 -7.58
N ALA A 113 -3.44 3.41 -7.86
CA ALA A 113 -2.27 2.58 -8.15
C ALA A 113 -1.83 1.70 -6.95
N GLN A 114 -2.16 2.13 -5.73
CA GLN A 114 -1.61 1.58 -4.49
C GLN A 114 -2.69 0.94 -3.61
N ASN A 115 -3.64 1.73 -3.09
CA ASN A 115 -4.59 1.31 -2.05
C ASN A 115 -5.98 0.99 -2.59
N LYS A 116 -6.57 1.87 -3.41
CA LYS A 116 -7.96 1.80 -3.87
C LYS A 116 -8.11 1.10 -5.23
N ASN A 117 -7.82 -0.20 -5.26
CA ASN A 117 -7.89 -1.01 -6.47
C ASN A 117 -8.42 -2.43 -6.23
N ASN A 118 -8.69 -3.11 -7.34
CA ASN A 118 -9.20 -4.47 -7.34
C ASN A 118 -8.20 -5.51 -6.84
N ILE A 119 -6.89 -5.25 -6.90
CA ILE A 119 -5.87 -6.19 -6.41
C ILE A 119 -5.96 -6.29 -4.88
N ASN A 120 -5.99 -5.16 -4.18
CA ASN A 120 -6.21 -5.16 -2.72
C ASN A 120 -7.57 -5.73 -2.34
N LEU A 121 -8.64 -5.36 -3.06
CA LEU A 121 -9.98 -5.88 -2.81
C LEU A 121 -10.03 -7.41 -2.94
N GLN A 122 -9.42 -7.96 -3.99
CA GLN A 122 -9.37 -9.40 -4.25
C GLN A 122 -8.51 -10.13 -3.21
N MET A 123 -7.40 -9.54 -2.78
CA MET A 123 -6.60 -10.06 -1.67
C MET A 123 -7.42 -10.12 -0.38
N LEU A 124 -8.18 -9.07 -0.04
CA LEU A 124 -9.03 -9.05 1.15
C LEU A 124 -10.17 -10.06 1.07
N LEU A 125 -10.77 -10.24 -0.11
CA LEU A 125 -11.73 -11.32 -0.36
C LEU A 125 -11.13 -12.69 -0.11
N HIS A 126 -9.95 -12.95 -0.68
CA HIS A 126 -9.21 -14.21 -0.48
C HIS A 126 -8.86 -14.43 0.99
N PHE A 127 -8.40 -13.40 1.71
CA PHE A 127 -8.19 -13.44 3.15
C PHE A 127 -9.49 -13.83 3.88
N LEU A 128 -10.62 -13.21 3.57
CA LEU A 128 -11.89 -13.47 4.23
C LEU A 128 -12.42 -14.89 3.97
N TYR A 129 -12.17 -15.43 2.78
CA TYR A 129 -12.48 -16.84 2.45
C TYR A 129 -11.58 -17.81 3.22
N THR A 130 -10.27 -17.51 3.35
CA THR A 130 -9.26 -18.44 3.89
C THR A 130 -8.96 -18.27 5.38
N THR A 131 -9.41 -17.18 6.01
CA THR A 131 -9.14 -16.93 7.42
C THR A 131 -9.88 -17.94 8.30
N THR A 132 -9.16 -18.45 9.30
CA THR A 132 -9.68 -19.34 10.36
C THR A 132 -10.22 -18.55 11.56
N SER A 133 -10.02 -17.23 11.58
CA SER A 133 -10.57 -16.33 12.60
C SER A 133 -12.10 -16.17 12.48
N SER A 134 -12.69 -15.57 13.50
CA SER A 134 -14.12 -15.20 13.54
C SER A 134 -14.47 -13.97 12.69
N ILE A 135 -13.56 -13.46 11.85
CA ILE A 135 -13.83 -12.30 11.00
C ILE A 135 -14.94 -12.62 9.99
N GLU A 136 -15.99 -11.83 10.07
CA GLU A 136 -17.19 -11.87 9.22
C GLU A 136 -17.21 -10.67 8.27
N ASN A 137 -16.76 -9.49 8.71
CA ASN A 137 -16.91 -8.25 7.94
C ASN A 137 -15.58 -7.52 7.75
N ILE A 138 -15.35 -7.00 6.53
CA ILE A 138 -14.25 -6.06 6.25
C ILE A 138 -14.85 -4.77 5.70
N LEU A 139 -14.59 -3.66 6.38
CA LEU A 139 -15.08 -2.33 6.05
C LEU A 139 -13.90 -1.47 5.58
N LEU A 140 -13.89 -1.09 4.31
CA LEU A 140 -12.88 -0.22 3.71
C LEU A 140 -13.41 1.21 3.65
N TYR A 141 -12.65 2.16 4.17
CA TYR A 141 -12.98 3.58 4.14
C TYR A 141 -11.86 4.38 3.50
N PHE A 142 -12.21 5.19 2.50
CA PHE A 142 -11.28 6.04 1.78
C PHE A 142 -11.60 7.52 2.05
N PRO A 143 -10.64 8.35 2.47
CA PRO A 143 -10.86 9.76 2.71
C PRO A 143 -11.12 10.55 1.43
N LEU A 144 -11.72 11.73 1.58
CA LEU A 144 -11.75 12.74 0.53
C LEU A 144 -10.39 13.45 0.48
N ARG A 145 -9.80 13.54 -0.71
CA ARG A 145 -8.46 14.09 -0.95
C ARG A 145 -8.34 15.52 -0.37
N VAL A 146 -7.14 15.89 0.09
CA VAL A 146 -6.73 17.25 0.55
C VAL A 146 -7.23 17.67 1.95
N HIS A 147 -8.22 17.01 2.55
CA HIS A 147 -8.80 17.46 3.83
C HIS A 147 -8.87 16.42 4.95
N SER A 148 -8.38 15.21 4.69
CA SER A 148 -8.37 14.14 5.68
C SER A 148 -6.93 13.68 5.91
N PHE A 149 -6.48 13.76 7.16
CA PHE A 149 -5.22 13.21 7.64
C PHE A 149 -5.50 11.85 8.26
N LEU A 150 -4.71 10.86 7.87
CA LEU A 150 -4.77 9.51 8.39
C LEU A 150 -3.91 9.39 9.64
N PRO A 151 -4.25 8.51 10.59
CA PRO A 151 -3.39 8.20 11.74
C PRO A 151 -1.94 7.86 11.34
N VAL A 152 -1.77 7.19 10.20
CA VAL A 152 -0.46 6.83 9.64
C VAL A 152 0.38 8.05 9.24
N ASP A 153 -0.24 9.18 8.87
CA ASP A 153 0.49 10.43 8.57
C ASP A 153 1.27 10.93 9.80
N ARG A 154 0.74 10.72 11.01
CA ARG A 154 1.45 11.04 12.25
C ARG A 154 2.66 10.14 12.47
N VAL A 155 2.52 8.86 12.11
CA VAL A 155 3.63 7.89 12.14
C VAL A 155 4.73 8.32 11.18
N PHE A 156 4.38 8.67 9.94
CA PHE A 156 5.33 9.19 8.95
C PHE A 156 5.96 10.50 9.40
N GLY A 157 5.20 11.43 9.99
CA GLY A 157 5.75 12.66 10.56
C GLY A 157 6.80 12.40 11.66
N ARG A 158 6.66 11.32 12.45
CA ARG A 158 7.69 10.91 13.42
C ARG A 158 8.92 10.33 12.72
N ALA A 159 8.73 9.46 11.74
CA ALA A 159 9.82 8.88 10.94
C ALA A 159 10.60 9.98 10.19
N GLU A 160 9.91 10.88 9.50
CA GLU A 160 10.52 12.00 8.77
C GLU A 160 11.34 12.92 9.68
N LYS A 161 10.87 13.21 10.91
CA LYS A 161 11.67 14.00 11.87
C LYS A 161 13.00 13.33 12.19
N ILE A 162 13.04 12.01 12.27
CA ILE A 162 14.27 11.24 12.48
C ILE A 162 15.11 11.25 11.20
N LEU A 163 14.51 10.95 10.04
CA LEU A 163 15.21 10.93 8.76
C LEU A 163 15.80 12.29 8.39
N ARG A 164 15.14 13.41 8.70
CA ARG A 164 15.66 14.78 8.46
C ARG A 164 16.92 15.09 9.27
N LYS A 165 17.08 14.48 10.45
CA LYS A 165 18.29 14.62 11.28
C LYS A 165 19.45 13.75 10.78
N ASN A 166 19.15 12.70 10.01
CA ASN A 166 20.13 11.80 9.42
C ASN A 166 20.29 12.17 7.93
N VAL A 167 21.16 13.14 7.68
CA VAL A 167 21.34 13.74 6.33
C VAL A 167 21.99 12.77 5.34
N THR A 168 22.72 11.77 5.85
CA THR A 168 23.39 10.75 5.05
C THR A 168 22.93 9.37 5.52
N ILE A 169 22.40 8.57 4.58
CA ILE A 169 21.98 7.19 4.80
C ILE A 169 22.45 6.36 3.60
N THR A 170 23.42 5.49 3.77
CA THR A 170 24.08 4.76 2.68
C THR A 170 23.57 3.33 2.52
N THR A 171 22.94 2.77 3.55
CA THR A 171 22.50 1.36 3.56
C THR A 171 21.04 1.17 4.01
N LYS A 172 20.46 0.02 3.65
CA LYS A 172 19.11 -0.39 4.07
C LYS A 172 19.04 -0.60 5.58
N GLU A 173 20.10 -1.12 6.16
CA GLU A 173 20.23 -1.42 7.60
C GLU A 173 20.11 -0.13 8.42
N GLN A 174 20.73 0.96 7.96
CA GLN A 174 20.56 2.26 8.60
C GLN A 174 19.11 2.73 8.55
N TYR A 175 18.40 2.56 7.42
CA TYR A 175 16.96 2.83 7.39
C TYR A 175 16.21 1.97 8.40
N TYR A 176 16.45 0.66 8.46
CA TYR A 176 15.78 -0.24 9.41
C TYR A 176 15.97 0.23 10.86
N GLU A 177 17.20 0.58 11.25
CA GLU A 177 17.49 1.08 12.60
C GLU A 177 16.81 2.43 12.90
N LEU A 178 16.64 3.30 11.90
CA LEU A 178 15.93 4.57 12.07
C LEU A 178 14.40 4.36 12.18
N TYR A 179 13.82 3.46 11.38
CA TYR A 179 12.39 3.12 11.46
C TYR A 179 12.04 2.37 12.75
N LYS A 180 12.94 1.51 13.26
CA LYS A 180 12.79 0.81 14.55
C LYS A 180 12.59 1.76 15.75
N LYS A 181 13.07 3.00 15.65
CA LYS A 181 12.85 4.05 16.67
C LYS A 181 11.42 4.56 16.71
N VAL A 182 10.61 4.27 15.69
CA VAL A 182 9.21 4.72 15.58
C VAL A 182 8.22 3.58 15.77
N GLY A 183 8.55 2.39 15.28
CA GLY A 183 7.68 1.21 15.34
C GLY A 183 8.40 -0.07 14.92
N ASP A 184 7.67 -1.18 14.88
CA ASP A 184 8.22 -2.48 14.48
C ASP A 184 8.54 -2.48 12.97
N VAL A 185 9.60 -3.18 12.56
CA VAL A 185 10.08 -3.18 11.17
C VAL A 185 10.13 -4.62 10.65
N LYS A 186 9.47 -4.85 9.51
CA LYS A 186 9.44 -6.11 8.77
C LYS A 186 10.19 -5.96 7.45
N ILE A 187 11.26 -6.72 7.30
CA ILE A 187 12.17 -6.67 6.15
C ILE A 187 11.72 -7.69 5.10
N SER A 188 11.56 -7.24 3.85
CA SER A 188 11.21 -8.13 2.74
C SER A 188 12.30 -9.17 2.49
N GLY A 189 11.90 -10.42 2.26
CA GLY A 189 12.81 -11.56 2.11
C GLY A 189 13.22 -12.22 3.43
N THR A 190 13.07 -11.54 4.56
CA THR A 190 13.35 -12.09 5.90
C THR A 190 12.04 -12.31 6.67
N ASP A 191 11.31 -11.24 6.97
CA ASP A 191 10.12 -11.29 7.81
C ASP A 191 8.83 -11.51 7.02
N TRP A 192 8.81 -11.09 5.75
CA TRP A 192 7.66 -11.18 4.87
C TRP A 192 8.10 -11.37 3.41
N LYS A 193 7.15 -11.78 2.56
CA LYS A 193 7.40 -12.11 1.16
C LYS A 193 6.39 -11.43 0.26
N LEU A 194 6.81 -11.13 -0.97
CA LEU A 194 5.93 -10.69 -2.04
C LEU A 194 5.13 -11.87 -2.56
N PHE A 195 3.83 -11.66 -2.80
CA PHE A 195 2.93 -12.67 -3.33
C PHE A 195 2.36 -12.23 -4.67
N ASN A 196 2.07 -13.20 -5.55
CA ASN A 196 1.36 -12.95 -6.80
C ASN A 196 -0.14 -12.74 -6.55
N THR A 197 -0.52 -11.63 -5.92
CA THR A 197 -1.91 -11.30 -5.61
C THR A 197 -2.75 -11.03 -6.86
N LYS A 198 -2.12 -10.62 -7.97
CA LYS A 198 -2.78 -10.46 -9.28
C LYS A 198 -3.38 -11.76 -9.81
N SER A 199 -2.81 -12.92 -9.45
CA SER A 199 -3.35 -14.24 -9.84
C SER A 199 -4.80 -14.46 -9.39
N LEU A 200 -5.24 -13.76 -8.33
CA LEU A 200 -6.62 -13.84 -7.83
C LEU A 200 -7.66 -13.37 -8.86
N ASN A 201 -7.26 -12.56 -9.84
CA ASN A 201 -8.15 -12.14 -10.92
C ASN A 201 -8.69 -13.34 -11.71
N VAL A 202 -7.97 -14.46 -11.77
CA VAL A 202 -8.47 -15.69 -12.43
C VAL A 202 -9.76 -16.20 -11.79
N TYR A 203 -9.94 -15.97 -10.49
CA TYR A 203 -11.07 -16.46 -9.70
C TYR A 203 -12.11 -15.38 -9.39
N LEU A 204 -11.67 -14.12 -9.26
CA LEU A 204 -12.47 -13.01 -8.79
C LEU A 204 -12.69 -11.96 -9.89
N LYS A 205 -13.91 -11.43 -9.94
CA LYS A 205 -14.30 -10.30 -10.78
C LYS A 205 -13.79 -9.00 -10.16
N ASN A 206 -13.59 -8.00 -11.01
CA ASN A 206 -13.36 -6.64 -10.57
C ASN A 206 -14.68 -6.03 -10.08
N LEU A 207 -14.61 -5.24 -9.02
CA LEU A 207 -15.67 -4.31 -8.63
C LEU A 207 -15.61 -3.09 -9.58
N PRO A 208 -16.69 -2.80 -10.32
CA PRO A 208 -16.72 -1.68 -11.26
C PRO A 208 -16.73 -0.33 -10.50
N PHE A 209 -16.23 0.73 -11.14
CA PHE A 209 -16.25 2.10 -10.61
C PHE A 209 -15.63 2.25 -9.20
N ILE A 210 -14.67 1.39 -8.85
CA ILE A 210 -14.05 1.40 -7.51
C ILE A 210 -13.45 2.76 -7.15
N SER A 211 -12.95 3.50 -8.13
CA SER A 211 -12.38 4.85 -7.99
C SER A 211 -13.38 5.87 -7.41
N GLU A 212 -14.68 5.68 -7.60
CA GLU A 212 -15.74 6.59 -7.13
C GLU A 212 -16.20 6.29 -5.70
N LEU A 213 -15.88 5.10 -5.17
CA LEU A 213 -16.46 4.61 -3.90
C LEU A 213 -15.75 5.19 -2.68
N LYS A 214 -16.47 5.73 -1.71
CA LYS A 214 -15.87 6.20 -0.45
C LYS A 214 -15.81 5.11 0.62
N ARG A 215 -16.68 4.10 0.50
CA ARG A 215 -16.77 2.97 1.41
C ARG A 215 -17.02 1.68 0.63
N ILE A 216 -16.34 0.60 1.01
CA ILE A 216 -16.61 -0.75 0.49
C ILE A 216 -16.80 -1.69 1.68
N VAL A 217 -17.81 -2.54 1.61
CA VAL A 217 -18.15 -3.49 2.67
C VAL A 217 -18.12 -4.90 2.11
N LEU A 218 -17.37 -5.78 2.76
CA LEU A 218 -17.29 -7.21 2.48
C LEU A 218 -17.99 -7.97 3.61
N ASP A 219 -19.13 -8.57 3.32
CA ASP A 219 -19.93 -9.31 4.30
C ASP A 219 -19.84 -10.81 4.01
N LYS A 220 -19.14 -11.55 4.89
CA LYS A 220 -19.00 -13.00 4.79
C LYS A 220 -20.28 -13.69 5.27
N SER A 221 -20.90 -14.43 4.37
CA SER A 221 -21.86 -15.48 4.70
C SER A 221 -21.17 -16.84 4.67
N ARG A 222 -21.88 -17.91 5.08
CA ARG A 222 -21.32 -19.28 5.16
C ARG A 222 -20.58 -19.73 3.89
N GLU A 223 -21.12 -19.39 2.71
CA GLU A 223 -20.63 -19.89 1.42
C GLU A 223 -20.28 -18.79 0.42
N SER A 224 -20.47 -17.52 0.76
CA SER A 224 -20.21 -16.42 -0.16
C SER A 224 -19.88 -15.13 0.58
N VAL A 225 -19.11 -14.27 -0.07
CA VAL A 225 -18.91 -12.89 0.40
C VAL A 225 -19.72 -11.96 -0.49
N LYS A 226 -20.59 -11.15 0.12
CA LYS A 226 -21.29 -10.05 -0.55
C LYS A 226 -20.39 -8.82 -0.51
N VAL A 227 -20.34 -8.09 -1.62
CA VAL A 227 -19.58 -6.85 -1.73
C VAL A 227 -20.53 -5.70 -1.99
N ASN A 228 -20.50 -4.70 -1.12
CA ASN A 228 -21.28 -3.48 -1.25
C ASN A 228 -20.34 -2.28 -1.45
N GLY A 229 -20.60 -1.46 -2.45
CA GLY A 229 -19.80 -0.28 -2.78
C GLY A 229 -20.63 1.01 -2.69
N PHE A 230 -20.20 1.95 -1.86
CA PHE A 230 -20.94 3.16 -1.54
C PHE A 230 -20.17 4.41 -1.97
N LYS A 231 -20.87 5.38 -2.59
CA LYS A 231 -20.31 6.68 -2.98
C LYS A 231 -20.33 7.68 -1.81
N ASN A 232 -21.05 7.34 -0.75
CA ASN A 232 -21.18 8.14 0.47
C ASN A 232 -20.74 7.36 1.70
N TYR A 233 -20.50 8.09 2.80
CA TYR A 233 -20.04 7.50 4.06
C TYR A 233 -21.20 6.93 4.91
N TYR A 234 -22.31 7.65 4.99
CA TYR A 234 -23.46 7.32 5.84
C TYR A 234 -24.73 6.94 5.07
N PHE A 235 -24.91 7.48 3.88
CA PHE A 235 -26.14 7.28 3.11
C PHE A 235 -25.96 6.22 2.04
N GLU A 236 -27.02 5.47 1.81
CA GLU A 236 -27.11 4.56 0.69
C GLU A 236 -27.90 5.23 -0.44
N ASP A 237 -27.30 5.30 -1.62
CA ASP A 237 -27.92 5.83 -2.84
C ASP A 237 -28.46 4.64 -3.67
N ARG A 238 -29.59 4.84 -4.36
CA ARG A 238 -30.19 3.82 -5.24
C ARG A 238 -29.25 3.40 -6.39
N SER A 239 -28.26 4.22 -6.73
CA SER A 239 -27.23 3.95 -7.74
C SER A 239 -26.02 3.16 -7.22
N GLU A 240 -26.01 2.80 -5.93
CA GLU A 240 -24.90 2.09 -5.32
C GLU A 240 -24.92 0.58 -5.60
N GLN A 241 -23.72 0.01 -5.61
CA GLN A 241 -23.55 -1.41 -5.91
C GLN A 241 -23.87 -2.20 -4.65
N SER A 242 -25.07 -2.76 -4.57
CA SER A 242 -25.52 -3.58 -3.44
C SER A 242 -25.50 -5.08 -3.78
N GLY A 243 -24.88 -5.86 -2.91
CA GLY A 243 -24.91 -7.32 -2.91
C GLY A 243 -24.11 -8.01 -4.00
N ALA A 244 -23.10 -7.36 -4.58
CA ALA A 244 -22.32 -7.93 -5.68
C ALA A 244 -21.55 -9.18 -5.23
N LYS A 245 -21.70 -10.28 -5.96
CA LYS A 245 -20.87 -11.49 -5.80
C LYS A 245 -19.74 -11.45 -6.80
N LEU A 246 -18.51 -11.28 -6.31
CA LEU A 246 -17.33 -11.15 -7.16
C LEU A 246 -16.67 -12.48 -7.54
N LEU A 247 -17.32 -13.63 -7.34
CA LEU A 247 -16.83 -14.91 -7.89
C LEU A 247 -17.06 -14.95 -9.42
N LYS A 248 -16.07 -15.40 -10.19
CA LYS A 248 -16.22 -15.67 -11.63
C LYS A 248 -17.11 -16.89 -11.88
N LYS A 249 -17.67 -17.00 -13.11
CA LYS A 249 -18.57 -18.09 -13.49
C LYS A 249 -17.87 -19.44 -13.32
N GLY A 250 -18.51 -20.39 -12.66
CA GLY A 250 -17.95 -21.72 -12.38
C GLY A 250 -17.00 -21.78 -11.18
N ILE A 251 -16.70 -20.65 -10.54
CA ILE A 251 -15.88 -20.60 -9.33
C ILE A 251 -16.79 -20.56 -8.10
N ASN A 252 -16.50 -21.42 -7.11
CA ASN A 252 -17.18 -21.44 -5.81
C ASN A 252 -16.20 -21.05 -4.69
N ALA A 253 -16.72 -20.85 -3.48
CA ALA A 253 -15.89 -20.46 -2.33
C ALA A 253 -14.84 -21.52 -1.95
N ALA A 254 -15.10 -22.82 -2.16
CA ALA A 254 -14.15 -23.87 -1.85
C ALA A 254 -12.89 -23.79 -2.73
N ILE A 255 -13.05 -23.48 -4.03
CA ILE A 255 -11.92 -23.26 -4.94
C ILE A 255 -11.06 -22.10 -4.47
N VAL A 256 -11.67 -20.95 -4.13
CA VAL A 256 -10.92 -19.78 -3.64
C VAL A 256 -10.21 -20.07 -2.32
N LYS A 257 -10.85 -20.85 -1.43
CA LYS A 257 -10.24 -21.30 -0.16
C LYS A 257 -9.00 -22.16 -0.36
N SER A 258 -8.96 -22.98 -1.41
CA SER A 258 -7.79 -23.82 -1.73
C SER A 258 -6.66 -23.07 -2.44
N VAL A 259 -6.89 -21.82 -2.89
CA VAL A 259 -5.84 -21.03 -3.55
C VAL A 259 -4.76 -20.65 -2.53
N VAL A 260 -3.54 -21.10 -2.80
CA VAL A 260 -2.34 -20.67 -2.09
C VAL A 260 -1.63 -19.62 -2.93
N LEU A 261 -1.41 -18.44 -2.37
CA LEU A 261 -0.69 -17.37 -3.06
C LEU A 261 0.79 -17.74 -3.20
N GLN A 262 1.28 -17.76 -4.45
CA GLN A 262 2.68 -18.05 -4.74
C GLN A 262 3.57 -16.85 -4.40
N SER A 263 4.75 -17.12 -3.83
CA SER A 263 5.76 -16.09 -3.61
C SER A 263 6.31 -15.63 -4.95
N LEU A 264 6.45 -14.31 -5.12
CA LEU A 264 7.18 -13.72 -6.24
C LEU A 264 8.68 -13.70 -5.92
N PRO A 265 9.56 -13.83 -6.94
CA PRO A 265 10.97 -13.58 -6.77
C PRO A 265 11.19 -12.11 -6.39
N LEU A 266 12.21 -11.86 -5.56
CA LEU A 266 12.63 -10.51 -5.20
C LEU A 266 13.55 -10.00 -6.31
N SER A 267 12.97 -9.43 -7.36
CA SER A 267 13.70 -8.82 -8.45
C SER A 267 12.83 -7.77 -9.13
N HIS A 268 13.36 -6.57 -9.24
CA HIS A 268 12.82 -5.51 -10.07
C HIS A 268 13.92 -4.98 -10.99
N GLY A 269 13.56 -4.64 -12.22
CA GLY A 269 14.48 -4.03 -13.17
C GLY A 269 15.01 -2.70 -12.61
N ILE A 270 16.33 -2.55 -12.60
CA ILE A 270 17.00 -1.34 -12.13
C ILE A 270 17.76 -0.76 -13.31
N SER A 271 17.62 0.55 -13.52
CA SER A 271 18.53 1.32 -14.37
C SER A 271 19.28 2.29 -13.44
N LEU A 272 20.61 2.24 -13.44
CA LEU A 272 21.44 2.92 -12.45
C LEU A 272 22.70 3.51 -13.09
N ASP A 273 23.08 4.73 -12.68
CA ASP A 273 24.32 5.40 -13.08
C ASP A 273 25.22 5.70 -11.86
N LEU A 274 25.80 4.66 -11.25
CA LEU A 274 26.68 4.83 -10.07
C LEU A 274 28.01 5.53 -10.35
N LYS A 275 28.52 5.43 -11.59
CA LYS A 275 29.81 6.06 -11.96
C LYS A 275 29.78 7.57 -11.76
N LEU A 276 28.63 8.22 -11.95
CA LEU A 276 28.50 9.65 -11.68
C LEU A 276 28.36 9.97 -10.18
N MET A 277 27.79 9.09 -9.35
CA MET A 277 27.45 9.42 -7.93
C MET A 277 28.64 9.51 -7.02
N TYR A 278 29.65 8.72 -7.29
CA TYR A 278 30.69 8.42 -6.31
C TYR A 278 32.10 8.47 -6.91
N GLY A 279 32.22 8.96 -8.15
CA GLY A 279 33.47 9.00 -8.91
C GLY A 279 33.98 7.60 -9.27
N GLU A 280 35.09 7.51 -10.00
CA GLU A 280 35.61 6.21 -10.49
C GLU A 280 35.97 5.22 -9.36
N GLN A 281 36.18 5.71 -8.13
CA GLN A 281 36.58 4.91 -6.97
C GLN A 281 35.42 4.42 -6.10
N TRP A 282 34.17 4.60 -6.51
CA TRP A 282 33.01 4.09 -5.77
C TRP A 282 33.06 2.58 -5.50
N GLN A 283 33.77 1.86 -6.37
CA GLN A 283 33.99 0.43 -6.26
C GLN A 283 34.99 0.04 -5.16
N THR A 284 35.70 0.96 -4.51
CA THR A 284 36.63 0.63 -3.42
C THR A 284 36.06 0.87 -2.03
N GLU A 285 34.89 1.52 -1.92
CA GLU A 285 34.23 1.81 -0.66
C GLU A 285 33.43 0.60 -0.14
N PRO A 286 33.69 0.14 1.10
CA PRO A 286 33.01 -1.03 1.67
C PRO A 286 31.48 -0.86 1.74
N ASP A 287 31.01 0.35 1.98
CA ASP A 287 29.59 0.69 2.15
C ASP A 287 28.76 0.53 0.87
N PHE A 288 29.40 0.51 -0.31
CA PHE A 288 28.74 0.33 -1.61
C PHE A 288 28.89 -1.09 -2.19
N ASN A 289 29.52 -2.02 -1.47
CA ASN A 289 29.66 -3.40 -1.95
C ASN A 289 28.31 -4.07 -2.26
N TRP A 290 27.26 -3.75 -1.49
CA TRP A 290 25.91 -4.27 -1.75
C TRP A 290 25.32 -3.79 -3.09
N HIS A 291 25.75 -2.63 -3.60
CA HIS A 291 25.30 -2.11 -4.90
C HIS A 291 25.92 -2.91 -6.05
N LYS A 292 27.17 -3.38 -5.88
CA LYS A 292 27.86 -4.16 -6.91
C LYS A 292 27.08 -5.43 -7.22
N ASP A 293 26.75 -6.20 -6.18
CA ASP A 293 26.01 -7.46 -6.30
C ASP A 293 24.67 -7.29 -7.01
N ILE A 294 23.99 -6.16 -6.82
CA ILE A 294 22.73 -5.86 -7.50
C ILE A 294 22.96 -5.55 -8.98
N ILE A 295 23.97 -4.75 -9.33
CA ILE A 295 24.27 -4.41 -10.73
C ILE A 295 24.75 -5.62 -11.53
N THR A 296 25.68 -6.42 -10.98
CA THR A 296 26.19 -7.60 -11.68
C THR A 296 25.10 -8.65 -11.92
N ASN A 297 24.10 -8.74 -11.03
CA ASN A 297 23.00 -9.71 -11.15
C ASN A 297 21.78 -9.19 -11.92
N ASN A 298 21.63 -7.88 -12.15
CA ASN A 298 20.47 -7.27 -12.84
C ASN A 298 20.79 -6.67 -14.22
N LEU A 299 21.94 -6.96 -14.84
CA LEU A 299 22.16 -6.64 -16.25
C LEU A 299 21.13 -7.42 -17.10
N PRO A 300 20.19 -6.75 -17.77
CA PRO A 300 19.30 -7.44 -18.70
C PRO A 300 20.13 -7.92 -19.88
N ALA A 301 19.94 -9.18 -20.29
CA ALA A 301 20.25 -9.56 -21.67
C ALA A 301 19.37 -8.66 -22.55
N GLY A 302 20.01 -7.83 -23.39
CA GLY A 302 19.38 -6.71 -24.08
C GLY A 302 18.07 -7.08 -24.75
N ASN A 303 17.01 -6.36 -24.39
CA ASN A 303 15.82 -6.16 -25.19
C ASN A 303 15.35 -4.73 -24.93
N GLU A 304 15.39 -3.91 -25.97
CA GLU A 304 14.78 -2.58 -26.01
C GLU A 304 13.26 -2.76 -25.92
N GLU A 305 12.66 -2.48 -24.77
CA GLU A 305 11.22 -2.25 -24.68
C GLU A 305 10.97 -0.74 -24.82
N THR A 306 10.29 -0.40 -25.91
CA THR A 306 9.86 0.94 -26.30
C THR A 306 9.02 1.61 -25.22
N GLU A 307 9.38 2.82 -24.84
CA GLU A 307 8.59 3.71 -23.98
C GLU A 307 7.19 3.96 -24.59
N GLU A 308 6.14 3.48 -23.93
CA GLU A 308 4.79 4.01 -24.14
C GLU A 308 4.71 5.40 -23.49
N VAL A 309 4.74 6.43 -24.32
CA VAL A 309 4.46 7.82 -23.97
C VAL A 309 3.02 7.93 -23.46
N TRP A 310 2.87 8.29 -22.19
CA TRP A 310 1.59 8.72 -21.65
C TRP A 310 1.37 10.19 -22.04
N ASP A 311 0.62 10.43 -23.11
CA ASP A 311 0.12 11.76 -23.45
C ASP A 311 -0.84 12.22 -22.35
N CYS A 312 -0.34 13.10 -21.47
CA CYS A 312 -1.18 13.94 -20.63
C CYS A 312 -1.87 14.95 -21.54
N LEU A 313 -3.18 14.77 -21.74
CA LEU A 313 -4.03 15.83 -22.30
C LEU A 313 -4.07 17.00 -21.31
N ASP A 314 -3.33 18.05 -21.65
CA ASP A 314 -3.52 19.41 -21.15
C ASP A 314 -4.90 19.92 -21.60
N GLU A 315 -5.92 19.81 -20.74
CA GLU A 315 -7.09 20.68 -20.85
C GLU A 315 -6.80 21.99 -20.13
N GLY A 316 -6.30 22.96 -20.91
CA GLY A 316 -6.10 24.33 -20.48
C GLY A 316 -7.40 24.98 -20.01
N ILE A 317 -7.42 25.42 -18.76
CA ILE A 317 -8.29 26.49 -18.30
C ILE A 317 -7.42 27.71 -18.11
N GLY A 318 -7.36 28.53 -19.18
CA GLY A 318 -6.76 29.85 -19.14
C GLY A 318 -7.53 30.74 -18.18
N LEU A 319 -6.89 31.12 -17.08
CA LEU A 319 -7.24 32.30 -16.31
C LEU A 319 -6.94 33.54 -17.18
N LYS A 320 -8.00 34.13 -17.74
CA LYS A 320 -7.98 35.57 -18.08
C LYS A 320 -8.37 36.35 -16.83
N ILE A 321 -7.63 37.44 -16.64
CA ILE A 321 -7.70 38.46 -15.58
C ILE A 321 -9.14 38.87 -15.25
#